data_AF-R1EXE6-F1
#
_entry.id   AF-R1EXE6-F1
#
_cell.length_a   1.000
_cell.length_b   1.000
_cell.length_c   1.000
_cell.angle_alpha   90.00
_cell.angle_beta   90.00
_cell.angle_gamma   90.00
#
_symmetry.space_group_name_H-M   'P 1'
#
loop_
_entity.id
_entity.type
_entity.pdbx_description
1 polymer ?
#
loop_
_entity_poly.entity_id
_entity_poly.type
_entity_poly.pdbx_seq_one_letter_code
_entity_poly.pdbx_strand_id
1 'polypeptide(L)'
;MRLDAGKRAAFYRALVPSAGVSAFLAPALARIDAARAAAAAAGAGLQLVGVHVRQGDALDAVNGFFNSAPSAHDDAYVDKFAAAMLDAAARAAAAGKQTAFFVASDQRRARRQLRGRVGGSHAVIEVPQGRHGGGDGGGVGDGDGVGGDGSAGEGREERDLRGVQRAVAEWVLLARADVIVRSRESSFSAEAALVHRTKCVNVEPVG
;
A
#
# COMPACT_ATOMS: atom_id res chain seq x y z
N MET A 1 -2.89 -25.36 0.63
CA MET A 1 -3.25 -25.17 2.06
C MET A 1 -3.58 -23.70 2.29
N ARG A 2 -4.85 -23.32 2.48
CA ARG A 2 -5.21 -21.93 2.84
C ARG A 2 -5.00 -21.75 4.34
N LEU A 3 -4.04 -20.91 4.73
CA LEU A 3 -3.91 -20.48 6.13
C LEU A 3 -5.19 -19.74 6.55
N ASP A 4 -5.62 -19.87 7.80
CA ASP A 4 -6.65 -18.98 8.33
C ASP A 4 -6.05 -17.58 8.62
N ALA A 5 -6.91 -16.58 8.80
CA ALA A 5 -6.51 -15.19 9.02
C ALA A 5 -5.59 -15.01 10.25
N GLY A 6 -5.81 -15.79 11.31
CA GLY A 6 -4.99 -15.77 12.51
C GLY A 6 -3.57 -16.27 12.26
N LYS A 7 -3.44 -17.38 11.52
CA LYS A 7 -2.14 -17.94 11.13
C LYS A 7 -1.35 -17.02 10.20
N ARG A 8 -2.00 -16.36 9.23
CA ARG A 8 -1.34 -15.34 8.39
C ARG A 8 -0.86 -14.14 9.19
N ALA A 9 -1.70 -13.62 10.09
CA ALA A 9 -1.29 -12.54 10.98
C ALA A 9 -0.10 -12.92 11.86
N ALA A 10 -0.06 -14.16 12.38
CA ALA A 10 1.08 -14.67 13.14
C ALA A 10 2.35 -14.77 12.26
N PHE A 11 2.21 -15.27 11.03
CA PHE A 11 3.29 -15.32 10.05
C PHE A 11 3.85 -13.93 9.75
N TYR A 12 3.00 -12.94 9.47
CA TYR A 12 3.45 -11.56 9.24
C TYR A 12 4.19 -10.99 10.45
N ARG A 13 3.66 -11.19 11.67
CA ARG A 13 4.34 -10.75 12.90
C ARG A 13 5.72 -11.40 13.08
N ALA A 14 5.87 -12.68 12.74
CA ALA A 14 7.15 -13.36 12.81
C ALA A 14 8.20 -12.79 11.82
N LEU A 15 7.76 -12.19 10.72
CA LEU A 15 8.65 -11.56 9.73
C LEU A 15 9.04 -10.12 10.08
N VAL A 16 8.31 -9.44 10.98
CA VAL A 16 8.58 -8.03 11.34
C VAL A 16 10.00 -7.79 11.86
N PRO A 17 10.58 -8.64 12.73
CA PRO A 17 11.95 -8.44 13.22
C PRO A 17 13.02 -8.61 12.13
N SER A 18 12.68 -9.10 10.94
CA SER A 18 13.66 -9.27 9.87
C SER A 18 14.22 -7.92 9.42
N ALA A 19 15.52 -7.89 9.12
CA ALA A 19 16.20 -6.69 8.62
C ALA A 19 15.58 -6.19 7.31
N GLY A 20 15.14 -7.09 6.44
CA GLY A 20 14.49 -6.76 5.17
C GLY A 20 13.16 -6.03 5.34
N VAL A 21 12.27 -6.51 6.22
CA VAL A 21 11.01 -5.81 6.53
C VAL A 21 11.30 -4.47 7.22
N SER A 22 12.24 -4.45 8.17
CA SER A 22 12.64 -3.23 8.89
C SER A 22 13.15 -2.14 7.94
N ALA A 23 13.90 -2.50 6.91
CA ALA A 23 14.41 -1.56 5.90
C ALA A 23 13.28 -0.90 5.09
N PHE A 24 12.19 -1.62 4.80
CA PHE A 24 11.01 -1.04 4.15
C PHE A 24 10.17 -0.19 5.10
N LEU A 25 10.09 -0.58 6.37
CA LEU A 25 9.32 0.14 7.38
C LEU A 25 9.94 1.49 7.76
N ALA A 26 11.26 1.54 7.95
CA ALA A 26 11.93 2.68 8.56
C ALA A 26 11.64 4.04 7.88
N PRO A 27 11.67 4.17 6.53
CA PRO A 27 11.35 5.46 5.89
C PRO A 27 9.91 5.91 6.11
N ALA A 28 8.95 4.97 6.10
CA ALA A 28 7.55 5.30 6.33
C ALA A 28 7.30 5.69 7.80
N LEU A 29 7.93 4.98 8.75
CA LEU A 29 7.84 5.32 10.18
C LEU A 29 8.42 6.70 10.47
N ALA A 30 9.59 7.03 9.91
CA ALA A 30 10.18 8.35 10.07
C ALA A 30 9.26 9.48 9.56
N ARG A 31 8.54 9.24 8.46
CA ARG A 31 7.55 10.21 7.93
C ARG A 31 6.31 10.31 8.80
N ILE A 32 5.86 9.21 9.40
CA ILE A 32 4.74 9.22 10.36
C ILE A 32 5.15 10.02 11.60
N ASP A 33 6.35 9.79 12.13
CA ASP A 33 6.84 10.49 13.32
C ASP A 33 7.06 11.98 13.05
N ALA A 34 7.54 12.34 11.86
CA ALA A 34 7.61 13.74 11.42
C ALA A 34 6.22 14.39 11.35
N ALA A 35 5.21 13.68 10.81
CA ALA A 35 3.83 14.17 10.78
C ALA A 35 3.24 14.35 12.19
N ARG A 36 3.56 13.42 13.12
CA ARG A 36 3.15 13.54 14.53
C ARG A 36 3.79 14.74 15.20
N ALA A 37 5.09 14.94 14.99
CA ALA A 37 5.81 16.09 15.53
C ALA A 37 5.26 17.42 14.98
N ALA A 38 4.96 17.49 13.68
CA ALA A 38 4.35 18.66 13.07
C ALA A 38 2.95 18.97 13.64
N ALA A 39 2.12 17.94 13.83
CA ALA A 39 0.81 18.10 14.45
C ALA A 39 0.93 18.60 15.90
N ALA A 40 1.83 18.00 16.69
CA ALA A 40 2.08 18.39 18.06
C ALA A 40 2.59 19.84 18.17
N ALA A 41 3.50 20.26 17.30
CA ALA A 41 3.98 21.64 17.23
C ALA A 41 2.86 22.65 16.89
N ALA A 42 1.83 22.21 16.15
CA ALA A 42 0.63 22.99 15.87
C ALA A 42 -0.44 22.88 16.98
N GLY A 43 -0.14 22.24 18.11
CA GLY A 43 -1.10 22.05 19.22
C GLY A 43 -2.21 21.03 18.91
N ALA A 44 -2.04 20.18 17.90
CA ALA A 44 -3.01 19.20 17.45
C ALA A 44 -2.53 17.76 17.67
N GLY A 45 -3.48 16.82 17.80
CA GLY A 45 -3.17 15.40 17.64
C GLY A 45 -3.04 15.01 16.17
N LEU A 46 -2.38 13.88 15.88
CA LEU A 46 -2.41 13.27 14.55
C LEU A 46 -3.38 12.09 14.54
N GLN A 47 -4.21 11.98 13.50
CA GLN A 47 -4.87 10.75 13.10
C GLN A 47 -4.17 10.15 11.89
N LEU A 48 -3.73 8.90 12.01
CA LEU A 48 -3.18 8.11 10.91
C LEU A 48 -4.31 7.30 10.26
N VAL A 49 -4.60 7.61 9.00
CA VAL A 49 -5.57 6.88 8.18
C VAL A 49 -4.82 5.91 7.28
N GLY A 50 -5.03 4.61 7.47
CA GLY A 50 -4.53 3.57 6.58
C GLY A 50 -5.44 3.45 5.36
N VAL A 51 -4.88 3.42 4.17
CA VAL A 51 -5.62 3.33 2.91
C VAL A 51 -5.12 2.12 2.17
N HIS A 52 -5.97 1.11 2.00
CA HIS A 52 -5.63 -0.10 1.26
C HIS A 52 -6.51 -0.26 0.02
N VAL A 53 -5.93 0.06 -1.14
CA VAL A 53 -6.60 -0.11 -2.43
C VAL A 53 -6.13 -1.42 -3.05
N ARG A 54 -7.07 -2.34 -3.20
CA ARG A 54 -6.91 -3.59 -3.95
C ARG A 54 -8.20 -3.87 -4.71
N GLN A 55 -8.11 -4.14 -6.00
CA GLN A 55 -9.23 -4.76 -6.69
C GLN A 55 -9.07 -6.28 -6.52
N GLY A 56 -10.14 -6.95 -6.04
CA GLY A 56 -10.07 -8.32 -5.54
C GLY A 56 -9.68 -9.36 -6.59
N ASP A 57 -9.27 -10.54 -6.10
CA ASP A 57 -8.86 -11.73 -6.88
C ASP A 57 -9.96 -12.24 -7.86
N ALA A 58 -11.18 -11.71 -7.80
CA ALA A 58 -12.28 -12.02 -8.71
C ALA A 58 -12.24 -11.25 -10.06
N LEU A 59 -11.41 -10.21 -10.18
CA LEU A 59 -11.30 -9.40 -11.39
C LEU A 59 -10.04 -9.67 -12.22
N ASP A 60 -9.05 -10.35 -11.65
CA ASP A 60 -7.81 -10.75 -12.33
C ASP A 60 -8.03 -11.79 -13.45
N ALA A 61 -9.12 -12.57 -13.39
CA ALA A 61 -9.36 -13.63 -14.38
C ALA A 61 -10.16 -13.17 -15.61
N VAL A 62 -10.89 -12.05 -15.55
CA VAL A 62 -11.84 -11.68 -16.62
C VAL A 62 -11.66 -10.25 -17.14
N ASN A 63 -11.22 -9.27 -16.34
CA ASN A 63 -11.32 -7.86 -16.73
C ASN A 63 -10.04 -7.02 -16.67
N GLY A 64 -8.87 -7.59 -16.35
CA GLY A 64 -7.58 -6.93 -16.60
C GLY A 64 -7.52 -5.46 -16.14
N PHE A 65 -7.90 -5.21 -14.89
CA PHE A 65 -8.05 -3.88 -14.33
C PHE A 65 -6.69 -3.26 -13.97
N PHE A 66 -6.49 -1.98 -14.27
CA PHE A 66 -5.17 -1.31 -14.29
C PHE A 66 -4.10 -1.97 -15.18
N ASN A 67 -4.50 -2.60 -16.29
CA ASN A 67 -3.58 -2.84 -17.41
C ASN A 67 -3.02 -1.52 -17.96
N SER A 68 -2.08 -1.61 -18.90
CA SER A 68 -1.22 -0.51 -19.42
C SER A 68 -1.91 0.79 -19.86
N ALA A 69 -3.25 0.85 -19.93
CA ALA A 69 -4.02 2.02 -20.34
C ALA A 69 -5.01 2.51 -19.25
N PRO A 70 -5.17 3.83 -19.09
CA PRO A 70 -6.20 4.42 -18.26
C PRO A 70 -7.62 3.97 -18.56
N SER A 71 -8.37 3.50 -17.55
CA SER A 71 -9.82 3.30 -17.64
C SER A 71 -10.60 4.29 -16.75
N ALA A 72 -11.80 4.69 -17.18
CA ALA A 72 -12.70 5.52 -16.39
C ALA A 72 -13.20 4.79 -15.11
N HIS A 73 -13.25 3.46 -15.15
CA HIS A 73 -13.64 2.65 -14.00
C HIS A 73 -12.57 2.67 -12.90
N ASP A 74 -11.28 2.57 -13.27
CA ASP A 74 -10.15 2.75 -12.35
C ASP A 74 -10.23 4.10 -11.63
N ASP A 75 -10.49 5.15 -12.40
CA ASP A 75 -10.53 6.52 -11.90
C ASP A 75 -11.71 6.71 -10.95
N ALA A 76 -12.90 6.21 -11.31
CA ALA A 76 -14.08 6.24 -10.46
C ALA A 76 -13.89 5.43 -9.16
N TYR A 77 -13.18 4.31 -9.22
CA TYR A 77 -12.87 3.53 -8.02
C TYR A 77 -11.91 4.30 -7.10
N VAL A 78 -10.86 4.91 -7.65
CA VAL A 78 -9.93 5.75 -6.90
C VAL A 78 -10.61 7.00 -6.34
N ASP A 79 -11.59 7.57 -7.04
CA ASP A 79 -12.39 8.71 -6.55
C ASP A 79 -13.17 8.35 -5.29
N LYS A 80 -13.76 7.14 -5.22
CA LYS A 80 -14.41 6.65 -4.00
C LYS A 80 -13.44 6.59 -2.81
N PHE A 81 -12.20 6.16 -3.04
CA PHE A 81 -11.17 6.16 -2.00
C PHE A 81 -10.77 7.57 -1.57
N ALA A 82 -10.56 8.49 -2.53
CA ALA A 82 -10.22 9.86 -2.22
C ALA A 82 -11.34 10.55 -1.43
N ALA A 83 -12.61 10.32 -1.78
CA ALA A 83 -13.75 10.81 -1.02
C ALA A 83 -13.77 10.27 0.41
N ALA A 84 -13.55 8.96 0.60
CA ALA A 84 -13.49 8.35 1.93
C ALA A 84 -12.30 8.87 2.76
N MET A 85 -11.15 9.15 2.13
CA MET A 85 -10.00 9.76 2.76
C MET A 85 -10.31 11.17 3.25
N LEU A 86 -10.89 12.01 2.40
CA LEU A 86 -11.24 13.39 2.74
C LEU A 86 -12.32 13.47 3.83
N ASP A 87 -13.30 12.57 3.79
CA ASP A 87 -14.31 12.46 4.85
C ASP A 87 -13.70 12.02 6.20
N ALA A 88 -12.74 11.08 6.20
CA ALA A 88 -11.99 10.74 7.40
C ALA A 88 -11.19 11.94 7.94
N ALA A 89 -10.55 12.70 7.06
CA ALA A 89 -9.81 13.91 7.45
C ALA A 89 -10.72 15.01 8.00
N ALA A 90 -11.90 15.23 7.40
CA ALA A 90 -12.88 16.18 7.90
C ALA A 90 -13.37 15.80 9.32
N ARG A 91 -13.61 14.51 9.56
CA ARG A 91 -13.97 14.00 10.89
C ARG A 91 -12.82 14.14 11.90
N ALA A 92 -11.58 13.94 11.48
CA ALA A 92 -10.40 14.16 12.32
C ALA A 92 -10.27 15.65 12.70
N ALA A 93 -10.42 16.55 11.72
CA ALA A 93 -10.34 17.99 11.90
C ALA A 93 -11.42 18.50 12.87
N ALA A 94 -12.67 18.00 12.74
CA ALA A 94 -13.74 18.29 13.67
C ALA A 94 -13.44 17.83 15.12
N ALA A 95 -12.56 16.84 15.28
CA ALA A 95 -12.05 16.36 16.57
C ALA A 95 -10.73 17.03 17.01
N GLY A 96 -10.30 18.12 16.35
CA GLY A 96 -9.06 18.83 16.67
C GLY A 96 -7.78 18.09 16.27
N LYS A 97 -7.85 17.18 15.29
CA LYS A 97 -6.70 16.39 14.82
C LYS A 97 -6.32 16.74 13.39
N GLN A 98 -5.03 16.75 13.12
CA GLN A 98 -4.49 16.69 11.77
C GLN A 98 -4.52 15.26 11.23
N THR A 99 -4.47 15.10 9.90
CA THR A 99 -4.53 13.79 9.26
C THR A 99 -3.30 13.52 8.41
N ALA A 100 -2.76 12.31 8.53
CA ALA A 100 -1.81 11.73 7.58
C ALA A 100 -2.37 10.44 7.00
N PHE A 101 -2.14 10.22 5.72
CA PHE A 101 -2.57 9.02 5.01
C PHE A 101 -1.39 8.09 4.77
N PHE A 102 -1.51 6.84 5.18
CA PHE A 102 -0.61 5.77 4.75
C PHE A 102 -1.29 4.97 3.63
N VAL A 103 -0.72 4.97 2.42
CA VAL A 103 -1.30 4.28 1.26
C VAL A 103 -0.55 2.98 0.97
N ALA A 104 -1.30 1.89 0.95
CA ALA A 104 -0.88 0.55 0.56
C ALA A 104 -1.72 0.07 -0.63
N SER A 105 -1.04 -0.40 -1.67
CA SER A 105 -1.64 -0.92 -2.92
C SER A 105 -0.55 -1.58 -3.77
N ASP A 106 -0.83 -2.72 -4.36
CA ASP A 106 0.01 -3.32 -5.39
C ASP A 106 0.09 -2.46 -6.68
N GLN A 107 -0.88 -1.57 -6.89
CA GLN A 107 -0.98 -0.74 -8.08
C GLN A 107 -0.32 0.64 -7.92
N ARG A 108 0.78 0.86 -8.67
CA ARG A 108 1.50 2.17 -8.70
C ARG A 108 0.61 3.34 -9.14
N ARG A 109 -0.31 3.09 -10.08
CA ARG A 109 -1.21 4.12 -10.61
C ARG A 109 -2.21 4.60 -9.55
N ALA A 110 -2.85 3.69 -8.82
CA ALA A 110 -3.76 4.03 -7.74
C ALA A 110 -3.08 4.92 -6.68
N ARG A 111 -1.85 4.56 -6.27
CA ARG A 111 -1.04 5.39 -5.34
C ARG A 111 -0.81 6.80 -5.87
N ARG A 112 -0.33 6.92 -7.12
CA ARG A 112 -0.07 8.22 -7.76
C ARG A 112 -1.34 9.06 -7.84
N GLN A 113 -2.46 8.44 -8.20
CA GLN A 113 -3.74 9.09 -8.35
C GLN A 113 -4.32 9.58 -7.03
N LEU A 114 -4.25 8.77 -5.97
CA LEU A 114 -4.62 9.21 -4.62
C LEU A 114 -3.72 10.35 -4.14
N ARG A 115 -2.41 10.22 -4.32
CA ARG A 115 -1.47 11.30 -3.99
C ARG A 115 -1.78 12.59 -4.74
N GLY A 116 -2.15 12.52 -6.02
CA GLY A 116 -2.56 13.69 -6.80
C GLY A 116 -3.86 14.34 -6.29
N ARG A 117 -4.82 13.53 -5.81
CA ARG A 117 -6.12 13.99 -5.33
C ARG A 117 -6.08 14.59 -3.92
N VAL A 118 -5.22 14.09 -3.04
CA VAL A 118 -5.21 14.49 -1.61
C VAL A 118 -3.90 15.10 -1.12
N GLY A 119 -2.79 14.86 -1.83
CA GLY A 119 -1.43 15.20 -1.38
C GLY A 119 -1.12 16.69 -1.37
N GLY A 120 -1.95 17.52 -2.00
CA GLY A 120 -1.84 18.98 -1.91
C GLY A 120 -2.26 19.55 -0.55
N SER A 121 -3.03 18.79 0.24
CA SER A 121 -3.59 19.27 1.52
C SER A 121 -3.23 18.39 2.71
N HIS A 122 -2.74 17.17 2.47
CA HIS A 122 -2.46 16.18 3.51
C HIS A 122 -1.17 15.43 3.24
N ALA A 123 -0.50 14.97 4.30
CA ALA A 123 0.66 14.11 4.16
C ALA A 123 0.23 12.73 3.61
N VAL A 124 0.83 12.33 2.48
CA VAL A 124 0.65 11.00 1.89
C VAL A 124 1.96 10.22 2.01
N ILE A 125 1.91 9.12 2.76
CA ILE A 125 3.03 8.28 3.15
C ILE A 125 2.86 6.92 2.46
N GLU A 126 3.95 6.43 1.87
CA GLU A 126 3.99 5.17 1.14
C GLU A 126 5.28 4.43 1.53
N VAL A 127 5.24 3.09 1.53
CA VAL A 127 6.47 2.30 1.60
C VAL A 127 7.20 2.44 0.25
N PRO A 128 8.51 2.74 0.22
CA PRO A 128 9.25 2.87 -1.02
C PRO A 128 9.15 1.61 -1.89
N GLN A 129 8.77 1.79 -3.14
CA GLN A 129 8.95 0.73 -4.13
C GLN A 129 10.39 0.81 -4.62
N GLY A 130 11.21 -0.21 -4.34
CA GLY A 130 12.59 -0.24 -4.79
C GLY A 130 12.70 0.10 -6.28
N ARG A 131 13.71 0.91 -6.64
CA ARG A 131 14.05 1.15 -8.05
C ARG A 131 14.27 -0.22 -8.71
N HIS A 132 13.44 -0.54 -9.69
CA HIS A 132 13.78 -1.63 -10.58
C HIS A 132 15.05 -1.20 -11.29
N GLY A 133 16.13 -1.98 -11.18
CA GLY A 133 17.25 -1.92 -12.11
C GLY A 133 16.81 -2.42 -13.49
N GLY A 134 15.79 -1.79 -14.07
CA GLY A 134 15.52 -1.87 -15.49
C GLY A 134 16.43 -0.85 -16.13
N GLY A 135 17.54 -1.33 -16.69
CA GLY A 135 18.38 -0.52 -17.55
C GLY A 135 17.52 0.13 -18.62
N ASP A 136 17.80 1.40 -18.88
CA ASP A 136 17.35 2.12 -20.05
C ASP A 136 18.04 1.44 -21.26
N GLY A 137 17.43 0.36 -21.74
CA GLY A 137 17.91 -0.46 -22.85
C GLY A 137 17.46 0.13 -24.18
N GLY A 138 17.87 1.36 -24.47
CA GLY A 138 17.96 1.82 -25.84
C GLY A 138 19.10 1.06 -26.52
N GLY A 139 18.76 0.04 -27.32
CA GLY A 139 19.76 -0.76 -28.02
C GLY A 139 19.12 -1.79 -28.93
N VAL A 140 18.89 -1.40 -30.18
CA VAL A 140 18.69 -2.32 -31.30
C VAL A 140 19.96 -3.18 -31.44
N GLY A 141 19.82 -4.49 -31.49
CA GLY A 141 20.94 -5.41 -31.74
C GLY A 141 20.47 -6.86 -31.83
N ASP A 142 20.30 -7.32 -33.07
CA ASP A 142 20.25 -8.75 -33.43
C ASP A 142 21.51 -9.46 -32.92
N GLY A 143 21.34 -10.67 -32.37
CA GLY A 143 22.47 -11.51 -31.98
C GLY A 143 22.02 -12.81 -31.33
N ASP A 144 21.97 -13.87 -32.13
CA ASP A 144 21.89 -15.26 -31.67
C ASP A 144 23.00 -15.57 -30.65
N GLY A 145 22.61 -16.05 -29.47
CA GLY A 145 23.54 -16.37 -28.40
C GLY A 145 22.93 -17.36 -27.41
N VAL A 146 23.15 -18.65 -27.68
CA VAL A 146 22.91 -19.78 -26.78
C VAL A 146 23.83 -19.66 -25.54
N GLY A 147 23.26 -19.77 -24.33
CA GLY A 147 23.99 -20.07 -23.09
C GLY A 147 23.69 -19.11 -21.92
N GLY A 148 23.08 -19.62 -20.85
CA GLY A 148 22.85 -18.86 -19.61
C GLY A 148 21.82 -19.47 -18.66
N ASP A 149 22.07 -20.71 -18.21
CA ASP A 149 21.31 -21.38 -17.14
C ASP A 149 21.86 -20.96 -15.75
N GLY A 150 21.05 -20.24 -14.96
CA GLY A 150 21.31 -20.06 -13.52
C GLY A 150 20.88 -18.72 -12.91
N SER A 151 21.07 -17.59 -13.61
CA SER A 151 20.92 -16.26 -12.99
C SER A 151 19.47 -15.71 -12.99
N ALA A 152 18.57 -16.27 -13.78
CA ALA A 152 17.18 -15.81 -13.87
C ALA A 152 16.32 -16.25 -12.67
N GLY A 153 16.68 -17.37 -12.02
CA GLY A 153 15.96 -17.94 -10.88
C GLY A 153 16.20 -17.13 -9.59
N GLU A 154 17.46 -16.91 -9.24
CA GLU A 154 17.85 -16.14 -8.04
C GLU A 154 17.33 -14.70 -8.08
N GLY A 155 17.40 -14.06 -9.24
CA GLY A 155 16.87 -12.70 -9.44
C GLY A 155 15.34 -12.63 -9.37
N ARG A 156 14.62 -13.74 -9.56
CA ARG A 156 13.16 -13.83 -9.40
C ARG A 156 12.79 -14.10 -7.95
N GLU A 157 13.48 -15.03 -7.30
CA GLU A 157 13.28 -15.35 -5.88
C GLU A 157 13.61 -14.15 -4.97
N GLU A 158 14.68 -13.40 -5.25
CA GLU A 158 15.00 -12.17 -4.50
C GLU A 158 13.91 -11.10 -4.71
N ARG A 159 13.37 -10.97 -5.92
CA ARG A 159 12.24 -10.07 -6.22
C ARG A 159 10.99 -10.48 -5.46
N ASP A 160 10.70 -11.78 -5.40
CA ASP A 160 9.55 -12.31 -4.68
C ASP A 160 9.69 -12.10 -3.16
N LEU A 161 10.90 -12.32 -2.61
CA LEU A 161 11.19 -12.07 -1.20
C LEU A 161 11.06 -10.58 -0.84
N ARG A 162 11.61 -9.67 -1.65
CA ARG A 162 11.45 -8.22 -1.45
C ARG A 162 9.98 -7.79 -1.58
N GLY A 163 9.24 -8.42 -2.48
CA GLY A 163 7.80 -8.24 -2.61
C GLY A 163 7.05 -8.62 -1.34
N VAL A 164 7.35 -9.79 -0.77
CA VAL A 164 6.79 -10.25 0.51
C VAL A 164 7.19 -9.32 1.64
N GLN A 165 8.47 -8.96 1.78
CA GLN A 165 8.94 -8.07 2.84
C GLN A 165 8.25 -6.70 2.80
N ARG A 166 8.06 -6.14 1.60
CA ARG A 166 7.29 -4.91 1.40
C ARG A 166 5.83 -5.10 1.80
N ALA A 167 5.19 -6.18 1.37
CA ALA A 167 3.79 -6.47 1.73
C ALA A 167 3.64 -6.59 3.26
N VAL A 168 4.58 -7.25 3.96
CA VAL A 168 4.57 -7.29 5.43
C VAL A 168 4.73 -5.89 6.02
N ALA A 169 5.65 -5.07 5.51
CA ALA A 169 5.82 -3.69 5.98
C ALA A 169 4.52 -2.86 5.81
N GLU A 170 3.87 -2.97 4.67
CA GLU A 170 2.59 -2.29 4.41
C GLU A 170 1.48 -2.81 5.32
N TRP A 171 1.42 -4.12 5.54
CA TRP A 171 0.45 -4.75 6.44
C TRP A 171 0.61 -4.22 7.87
N VAL A 172 1.84 -4.15 8.38
CA VAL A 172 2.13 -3.61 9.73
C VAL A 172 1.72 -2.16 9.85
N LEU A 173 1.98 -1.34 8.83
CA LEU A 173 1.62 0.08 8.85
C LEU A 173 0.11 0.29 8.79
N LEU A 174 -0.61 -0.52 7.99
CA LEU A 174 -2.09 -0.54 8.03
C LEU A 174 -2.60 -0.92 9.41
N ALA A 175 -2.00 -1.94 10.04
CA ALA A 175 -2.41 -2.44 11.33
C ALA A 175 -2.21 -1.39 12.45
N ARG A 176 -1.28 -0.43 12.26
CA ARG A 176 -1.01 0.68 13.16
C ARG A 176 -1.88 1.92 12.93
N ALA A 177 -2.72 1.93 11.90
CA ALA A 177 -3.61 3.06 11.62
C ALA A 177 -4.73 3.16 12.67
N ASP A 178 -5.25 4.37 12.89
CA ASP A 178 -6.40 4.62 13.77
C ASP A 178 -7.72 4.22 13.09
N VAL A 179 -7.76 4.34 11.77
CA VAL A 179 -8.87 3.93 10.90
C VAL A 179 -8.31 3.44 9.57
N ILE A 180 -8.94 2.42 8.99
CA ILE A 180 -8.54 1.85 7.70
C ILE A 180 -9.64 2.07 6.67
N VAL A 181 -9.37 2.87 5.64
CA VAL A 181 -10.15 2.92 4.40
C VAL A 181 -9.66 1.78 3.50
N ARG A 182 -10.54 0.85 3.14
CA ARG A 182 -10.12 -0.38 2.44
C ARG A 182 -11.09 -0.84 1.38
N SER A 183 -10.55 -1.57 0.42
CA SER A 183 -11.34 -2.46 -0.42
C SER A 183 -12.04 -3.51 0.43
N ARG A 184 -13.37 -3.62 0.27
CA ARG A 184 -14.23 -4.52 1.05
C ARG A 184 -13.76 -5.98 1.01
N GLU A 185 -13.33 -6.45 -0.15
CA GLU A 185 -13.01 -7.87 -0.37
C GLU A 185 -11.55 -8.23 -0.03
N SER A 186 -10.72 -7.25 0.33
CA SER A 186 -9.30 -7.51 0.61
C SER A 186 -9.11 -8.20 1.96
N SER A 187 -8.71 -9.47 1.95
CA SER A 187 -8.28 -10.20 3.16
C SER A 187 -7.07 -9.57 3.84
N PHE A 188 -6.16 -8.97 3.06
CA PHE A 188 -4.95 -8.32 3.56
C PHE A 188 -5.24 -7.19 4.55
N SER A 189 -6.13 -6.26 4.19
CA SER A 189 -6.53 -5.16 5.07
C SER A 189 -7.55 -5.57 6.11
N ALA A 190 -8.35 -6.62 5.86
CA ALA A 190 -9.19 -7.23 6.89
C ALA A 190 -8.36 -7.76 8.05
N GLU A 191 -7.28 -8.47 7.75
CA GLU A 191 -6.38 -9.01 8.76
C GLU A 191 -5.66 -7.93 9.54
N ALA A 192 -5.17 -6.89 8.86
CA ALA A 192 -4.54 -5.76 9.52
C ALA A 192 -5.50 -5.11 10.53
N ALA A 193 -6.77 -4.92 10.14
CA ALA A 193 -7.80 -4.36 11.02
C ALA A 193 -8.13 -5.26 12.21
N LEU A 194 -8.25 -6.57 11.99
CA LEU A 194 -8.61 -7.54 13.03
C LEU A 194 -7.58 -7.57 14.17
N VAL A 195 -6.29 -7.46 13.85
CA VAL A 195 -5.21 -7.60 14.84
C VAL A 195 -5.20 -6.46 15.86
N HIS A 196 -5.49 -5.23 15.45
CA HIS A 196 -5.53 -4.07 16.34
C HIS A 196 -6.95 -3.58 16.65
N ARG A 197 -7.98 -4.32 16.23
CA ARG A 197 -9.40 -3.94 16.33
C ARG A 197 -9.66 -2.55 15.73
N THR A 198 -8.96 -2.23 14.64
CA THR A 198 -9.04 -0.96 13.96
C THR A 198 -10.36 -0.83 13.22
N LYS A 199 -10.99 0.34 13.29
CA LYS A 199 -12.24 0.61 12.56
C LYS A 199 -11.97 0.62 11.05
N CYS A 200 -12.91 0.10 10.27
CA CYS A 200 -12.83 0.10 8.81
C CYS A 200 -13.90 0.97 8.17
N VAL A 201 -13.52 1.66 7.10
CA VAL A 201 -14.41 2.23 6.10
C VAL A 201 -14.25 1.38 4.84
N ASN A 202 -15.31 0.65 4.46
CA ASN A 202 -15.28 -0.22 3.29
C ASN A 202 -15.64 0.57 2.04
N VAL A 203 -14.77 0.50 1.04
CA VAL A 203 -15.04 1.03 -0.30
C VAL A 203 -15.49 -0.12 -1.19
N GLU A 204 -16.71 -0.01 -1.68
CA GLU A 204 -17.33 -0.98 -2.59
C GLU A 204 -16.75 -0.85 -4.01
N PRO A 205 -16.56 -1.97 -4.74
CA PRO A 205 -16.21 -1.95 -6.16
C PRO A 205 -17.14 -1.07 -6.99
N VAL A 206 -16.66 -0.61 -8.15
CA VAL A 206 -17.55 0.00 -9.17
C VAL A 206 -18.19 -1.16 -9.93
N GLY A 207 -19.53 -1.19 -9.96
CA GLY A 207 -20.32 -2.18 -10.67
C GLY A 207 -20.42 -1.89 -12.17
#